data_AF-A0A645BI04-F1
#
_entry.id   AF-A0A645BI04-F1
#
_cell.length_a   1.000
_cell.length_b   1.000
_cell.length_c   1.000
_cell.angle_alpha   90.00
_cell.angle_beta   90.00
_cell.angle_gamma   90.00
#
_symmetry.space_group_name_H-M   'P 1'
#
loop_
_entity.id
_entity.type
_entity.pdbx_description
1 polymer ?
#
loop_
_entity_poly.entity_id
_entity_poly.type
_entity_poly.pdbx_seq_one_letter_code
_entity_poly.pdbx_strand_id
1 'polypeptide(L)'
;MPLLGLREFYRRIALAQLDAGIKDPVTVLHNTDCVLLPAYTFATHLLNGEQVRQASSPILHNKKDILDTYGADMFACELGTLPFGIANSVYMPFDRLSAQNGGDEAEAPYKFRMTKAAMAGTLIHNTMLCLWRNHYGIFDKVVRVYDKFGVPEATFVGYWKHPAKVVKGDDIYVSVYVDKAKDKVLAVVAHMGKPHADQDIEIIFDWAKLGIKNPPDKAVDTMTAPDPDYQWLFEQQKKFNVPLERAPLALGDFGSQVVSFDGRTLKMKLAFHSFAIVELTR
;
A
#
# COMPACT_ATOMS: atom_id res chain seq x y z
N MET A 1 33.15 0.18 14.59
CA MET A 1 32.58 -0.23 13.29
C MET A 1 33.35 0.46 12.17
N PRO A 2 33.89 -0.28 11.18
CA PRO A 2 34.72 0.31 10.12
C PRO A 2 33.85 0.96 9.03
N LEU A 3 33.47 2.23 9.23
CA LEU A 3 32.56 2.98 8.34
C LEU A 3 32.98 2.98 6.87
N LEU A 4 34.28 3.14 6.59
CA LEU A 4 34.81 3.11 5.22
C LEU A 4 34.71 1.72 4.58
N GLY A 5 34.86 0.66 5.37
CA GLY A 5 34.70 -0.72 4.90
C GLY A 5 33.25 -1.03 4.53
N LEU A 6 32.29 -0.60 5.35
CA LEU A 6 30.86 -0.72 5.04
C LEU A 6 30.46 0.07 3.79
N ARG A 7 30.98 1.30 3.66
CA ARG A 7 30.77 2.11 2.46
C ARG A 7 31.31 1.42 1.21
N GLU A 8 32.52 0.86 1.27
CA GLU A 8 33.12 0.12 0.16
C GLU A 8 32.34 -1.16 -0.17
N PHE A 9 31.82 -1.85 0.84
CA PHE A 9 30.97 -3.03 0.65
C PHE A 9 29.70 -2.71 -0.15
N TYR A 10 28.93 -1.68 0.26
CA TYR A 10 27.73 -1.28 -0.47
C TYR A 10 28.03 -0.78 -1.89
N ARG A 11 29.15 -0.08 -2.09
CA ARG A 11 29.62 0.31 -3.43
C ARG A 11 29.80 -0.91 -4.34
N ARG A 12 30.42 -1.98 -3.83
CA ARG A 12 30.68 -3.20 -4.61
C ARG A 12 29.39 -3.94 -4.96
N ILE A 13 28.38 -3.92 -4.09
CA ILE A 13 27.06 -4.48 -4.40
C ILE A 13 26.43 -3.73 -5.58
N ALA A 14 26.44 -2.39 -5.55
CA ALA A 14 25.90 -1.58 -6.64
C ALA A 14 26.65 -1.83 -7.97
N LEU A 15 27.98 -1.94 -7.92
CA LEU A 15 28.79 -2.25 -9.10
C LEU A 15 28.49 -3.65 -9.66
N ALA A 16 28.36 -4.66 -8.81
CA ALA A 16 28.02 -6.02 -9.25
C ALA A 16 26.66 -6.08 -9.99
N GLN A 17 25.69 -5.25 -9.58
CA GLN A 17 24.41 -5.11 -10.28
C GLN A 17 24.59 -4.47 -11.67
N LEU A 18 25.39 -3.40 -11.77
CA LEU A 18 25.70 -2.77 -13.05
C LEU A 18 26.44 -3.75 -13.99
N ASP A 19 27.41 -4.48 -13.48
CA ASP A 19 28.17 -5.50 -14.24
C ASP A 19 27.25 -6.63 -14.74
N ALA A 20 26.17 -6.93 -14.02
CA ALA A 20 25.13 -7.87 -14.43
C ALA A 20 24.11 -7.28 -15.44
N GLY A 21 24.27 -6.03 -15.86
CA GLY A 21 23.40 -5.36 -16.83
C GLY A 21 22.16 -4.68 -16.23
N ILE A 22 22.04 -4.60 -14.90
CA ILE A 22 20.96 -3.86 -14.23
C ILE A 22 21.23 -2.37 -14.38
N LYS A 23 20.31 -1.64 -15.01
CA LYS A 23 20.48 -0.19 -15.30
C LYS A 23 20.31 0.69 -14.06
N ASP A 24 19.45 0.28 -13.13
CA ASP A 24 19.12 1.00 -11.90
C ASP A 24 19.41 0.10 -10.68
N PRO A 25 20.65 0.07 -10.16
CA PRO A 25 21.00 -0.76 -9.02
C PRO A 25 20.19 -0.41 -7.78
N VAL A 26 19.67 -1.44 -7.11
CA VAL A 26 18.90 -1.28 -5.88
C VAL A 26 19.62 -1.93 -4.71
N THR A 27 19.92 -1.14 -3.69
CA THR A 27 20.42 -1.61 -2.39
C THR A 27 19.45 -1.14 -1.31
N VAL A 28 18.75 -2.09 -0.69
CA VAL A 28 17.78 -1.82 0.37
C VAL A 28 18.41 -2.16 1.69
N LEU A 29 18.44 -1.20 2.60
CA LEU A 29 19.03 -1.40 3.92
C LEU A 29 17.94 -1.33 4.97
N HIS A 30 17.91 -2.37 5.81
CA HIS A 30 17.19 -2.35 7.07
C HIS A 30 18.20 -2.08 8.18
N ASN A 31 17.86 -1.22 9.13
CA ASN A 31 18.73 -0.96 10.26
C ASN A 31 17.93 -0.75 11.54
N THR A 32 18.25 -1.59 12.51
CA THR A 32 17.69 -1.59 13.85
C THR A 32 18.68 -0.89 14.77
N ASP A 33 18.25 0.16 15.45
CA ASP A 33 18.90 0.77 16.62
C ASP A 33 20.23 1.54 16.42
N CYS A 34 20.74 1.74 15.20
CA CYS A 34 21.93 2.58 14.96
C CYS A 34 21.77 3.44 13.70
N VAL A 35 22.20 4.70 13.67
CA VAL A 35 22.27 5.49 12.43
C VAL A 35 23.67 5.40 11.83
N LEU A 36 23.81 4.92 10.60
CA LEU A 36 25.09 4.61 9.95
C LEU A 36 25.48 5.63 8.86
N LEU A 37 25.23 6.92 9.07
CA LEU A 37 25.75 7.96 8.17
C LEU A 37 27.29 8.00 8.32
N PRO A 38 28.13 7.91 7.25
CA PRO A 38 27.88 8.04 5.81
C PRO A 38 27.82 6.72 4.99
N ALA A 39 27.72 5.56 5.62
CA ALA A 39 27.73 4.26 4.94
C ALA A 39 26.56 4.11 3.94
N TYR A 40 25.44 4.81 4.15
CA TYR A 40 24.26 4.79 3.27
C TYR A 40 24.42 5.48 1.92
N THR A 41 25.59 6.00 1.58
CA THR A 41 25.84 6.67 0.28
C THR A 41 25.44 5.81 -0.93
N PHE A 42 25.52 4.48 -0.83
CA PHE A 42 25.17 3.54 -1.91
C PHE A 42 23.87 2.77 -1.64
N ALA A 43 23.13 3.14 -0.60
CA ALA A 43 21.80 2.63 -0.37
C ALA A 43 20.83 3.38 -1.27
N THR A 44 19.94 2.64 -1.93
CA THR A 44 18.87 3.25 -2.72
C THR A 44 17.71 3.63 -1.81
N HIS A 45 17.39 2.80 -0.80
CA HIS A 45 16.30 3.06 0.17
C HIS A 45 16.56 2.47 1.55
N LEU A 46 15.87 3.03 2.53
CA LEU A 46 15.75 2.48 3.88
C LEU A 46 14.45 1.69 4.02
N LEU A 47 14.56 0.46 4.53
CA LEU A 47 13.44 -0.29 5.09
C LEU A 47 13.23 0.20 6.53
N ASN A 48 12.20 1.02 6.75
CA ASN A 48 11.99 1.78 7.99
C ASN A 48 10.59 1.54 8.58
N GLY A 49 10.43 1.78 9.88
CA GLY A 49 9.16 1.63 10.61
C GLY A 49 9.27 0.82 11.91
N GLU A 50 10.47 0.34 12.26
CA GLU A 50 10.74 -0.27 13.58
C GLU A 50 10.53 0.67 14.77
N GLN A 51 10.57 1.98 14.55
CA GLN A 51 10.21 3.00 15.53
C GLN A 51 8.75 2.89 16.00
N VAL A 52 7.87 2.29 15.18
CA VAL A 52 6.49 1.95 15.54
C VAL A 52 6.49 0.67 16.37
N ARG A 53 7.22 0.66 17.50
CA ARG A 53 7.43 -0.54 18.33
C ARG A 53 6.12 -0.98 18.99
N GLN A 54 5.47 -1.99 18.43
CA GLN A 54 4.22 -2.49 18.99
C GLN A 54 4.32 -2.97 20.44
N ALA A 55 5.44 -3.57 20.84
CA ALA A 55 5.61 -4.10 22.20
C ALA A 55 5.99 -3.04 23.26
N SER A 56 6.43 -1.84 22.85
CA SER A 56 6.99 -0.84 23.76
C SER A 56 6.49 0.59 23.53
N SER A 57 5.64 0.81 22.53
CA SER A 57 5.04 2.11 22.21
C SER A 57 3.52 2.01 22.24
N PRO A 58 2.82 3.00 22.84
CA PRO A 58 1.36 3.00 22.91
C PRO A 58 0.66 3.30 21.57
N ILE A 59 1.43 3.50 20.49
CA ILE A 59 0.92 3.87 19.15
C ILE A 59 -0.11 2.85 18.64
N LEU A 60 0.13 1.55 18.85
CA LEU A 60 -0.71 0.45 18.34
C LEU A 60 -1.48 -0.28 19.47
N HIS A 61 -1.55 0.31 20.66
CA HIS A 61 -2.24 -0.30 21.81
C HIS A 61 -3.72 0.10 21.82
N ASN A 62 -4.54 -0.60 22.61
CA ASN A 62 -5.95 -0.27 22.83
C ASN A 62 -6.77 -0.23 21.53
N LYS A 63 -6.64 -1.27 20.70
CA LYS A 63 -7.33 -1.43 19.40
C LYS A 63 -6.99 -0.38 18.34
N LYS A 64 -6.00 0.48 18.59
CA LYS A 64 -5.49 1.40 17.59
C LYS A 64 -4.84 0.66 16.43
N ASP A 65 -4.80 1.31 15.28
CA ASP A 65 -3.88 1.01 14.19
C ASP A 65 -2.97 2.22 13.91
N ILE A 66 -2.20 2.13 12.83
CA ILE A 66 -1.23 3.17 12.50
C ILE A 66 -1.89 4.49 12.12
N LEU A 67 -3.08 4.48 11.52
CA LEU A 67 -3.78 5.68 11.08
C LEU A 67 -4.42 6.43 12.24
N ASP A 68 -4.55 5.85 13.43
CA ASP A 68 -4.90 6.61 14.64
C ASP A 68 -3.84 7.65 15.00
N THR A 69 -2.59 7.43 14.59
CA THR A 69 -1.46 8.30 14.96
C THR A 69 -0.87 8.99 13.73
N TYR A 70 -0.52 8.24 12.69
CA TYR A 70 0.21 8.77 11.54
C TYR A 70 -0.71 9.46 10.54
N GLY A 71 -0.35 10.66 10.11
CA GLY A 71 -0.97 11.38 9.00
C GLY A 71 -0.32 11.03 7.66
N ALA A 72 -0.88 11.56 6.57
CA ALA A 72 -0.34 11.34 5.22
C ALA A 72 1.11 11.84 5.07
N ASP A 73 1.45 12.93 5.74
CA ASP A 73 2.80 13.49 5.81
C ASP A 73 3.83 12.54 6.43
N MET A 74 3.47 11.87 7.54
CA MET A 74 4.33 10.86 8.16
C MET A 74 4.58 9.69 7.22
N PHE A 75 3.55 9.22 6.51
CA PHE A 75 3.72 8.19 5.48
C PHE A 75 4.58 8.68 4.31
N ALA A 76 4.45 9.93 3.88
CA ALA A 76 5.24 10.48 2.79
C ALA A 76 6.73 10.68 3.14
N CYS A 77 7.01 11.16 4.35
CA CYS A 77 8.36 11.62 4.74
C CYS A 77 9.16 10.59 5.52
N GLU A 78 8.53 9.81 6.40
CA GLU A 78 9.24 8.89 7.31
C GLU A 78 9.27 7.45 6.79
N LEU A 79 8.20 7.05 6.10
CA LEU A 79 8.00 5.67 5.65
C LEU A 79 8.12 5.54 4.12
N GLY A 80 7.76 6.57 3.36
CA GLY A 80 7.74 6.56 1.90
C GLY A 80 9.13 6.46 1.27
N THR A 81 9.24 5.65 0.21
CA THR A 81 10.45 5.52 -0.63
C THR A 81 10.09 5.58 -2.11
N LEU A 82 11.03 5.22 -3.02
CA LEU A 82 10.78 5.22 -4.47
C LEU A 82 9.50 4.46 -4.88
N PRO A 83 8.98 4.77 -6.10
CA PRO A 83 7.86 4.09 -6.72
C PRO A 83 7.94 2.56 -6.70
N PHE A 84 6.77 1.93 -6.73
CA PHE A 84 6.50 0.50 -6.95
C PHE A 84 7.62 -0.30 -7.66
N GLY A 85 8.02 -1.45 -7.09
CA GLY A 85 8.64 -2.53 -7.87
C GLY A 85 9.86 -3.26 -7.29
N ILE A 86 10.70 -2.67 -6.42
CA ILE A 86 11.98 -3.35 -6.08
C ILE A 86 12.28 -3.50 -4.58
N ALA A 87 11.57 -2.85 -3.67
CA ALA A 87 11.44 -3.33 -2.30
C ALA A 87 10.39 -2.52 -1.57
N ASN A 88 9.54 -3.24 -0.87
CA ASN A 88 8.65 -2.65 0.10
C ASN A 88 9.45 -1.98 1.21
N SER A 89 9.22 -0.70 1.49
CA SER A 89 10.04 0.09 2.42
C SER A 89 9.38 0.35 3.77
N VAL A 90 8.05 0.30 3.81
CA VAL A 90 7.29 0.55 5.03
C VAL A 90 7.22 -0.74 5.83
N TYR A 91 8.16 -0.94 6.75
CA TYR A 91 8.15 -2.08 7.66
C TYR A 91 7.27 -1.78 8.88
N MET A 92 6.29 -2.64 9.18
CA MET A 92 5.41 -2.46 10.32
C MET A 92 5.33 -3.74 11.16
N PRO A 93 5.48 -3.68 12.49
CA PRO A 93 5.49 -4.87 13.32
C PRO A 93 4.06 -5.34 13.68
N PHE A 94 3.24 -5.71 12.70
CA PHE A 94 1.84 -6.11 12.90
C PHE A 94 1.63 -7.54 13.43
N ASP A 95 2.58 -8.04 14.22
CA ASP A 95 2.30 -9.21 15.05
C ASP A 95 1.20 -8.86 16.03
N ARG A 96 0.40 -9.81 16.50
CA ARG A 96 -0.59 -9.47 17.52
C ARG A 96 0.09 -9.04 18.82
N LEU A 97 -0.50 -8.07 19.51
CA LEU A 97 -0.04 -7.67 20.84
C LEU A 97 -0.07 -8.86 21.80
N SER A 98 0.93 -8.98 22.67
CA SER A 98 0.97 -10.05 23.66
C SER A 98 -0.11 -9.84 24.72
N ALA A 99 -0.59 -10.93 25.34
CA ALA A 99 -1.63 -10.85 26.38
C ALA A 99 -1.21 -9.93 27.54
N GLN A 100 0.06 -9.96 27.94
CA GLN A 100 0.62 -9.10 28.99
C GLN A 100 0.59 -7.61 28.65
N ASN A 101 0.55 -7.26 27.36
CA ASN A 101 0.45 -5.89 26.88
C ASN A 101 -1.00 -5.53 26.48
N GLY A 102 -1.99 -6.36 26.83
CA GLY A 102 -3.41 -6.10 26.53
C GLY A 102 -3.90 -6.65 25.19
N GLY A 103 -3.15 -7.55 24.55
CA GLY A 103 -3.56 -8.19 23.31
C GLY A 103 -4.59 -9.31 23.49
N ASP A 104 -5.75 -9.14 22.86
CA ASP A 104 -6.95 -9.98 22.99
C ASP A 104 -7.58 -10.33 21.62
N GLU A 105 -7.10 -9.76 20.52
CA GLU A 105 -7.62 -10.03 19.17
C GLU A 105 -7.20 -11.42 18.65
N ALA A 106 -7.86 -11.94 17.63
CA ALA A 106 -7.33 -13.08 16.87
C ALA A 106 -6.28 -12.60 15.85
N GLU A 107 -5.27 -13.41 15.56
CA GLU A 107 -4.13 -13.01 14.74
C GLU A 107 -4.51 -12.58 13.32
N ALA A 108 -5.35 -13.36 12.62
CA ALA A 108 -5.71 -13.08 11.24
C ALA A 108 -6.56 -11.79 11.08
N PRO A 109 -7.64 -11.57 11.84
CA PRO A 109 -8.37 -10.29 11.82
C PRO A 109 -7.52 -9.09 12.22
N TYR A 110 -6.62 -9.24 13.20
CA TYR A 110 -5.69 -8.19 13.60
C TYR A 110 -4.79 -7.81 12.42
N LYS A 111 -4.10 -8.79 11.81
CA LYS A 111 -3.23 -8.55 10.64
C LYS A 111 -4.00 -7.94 9.48
N PHE A 112 -5.22 -8.41 9.21
CA PHE A 112 -6.06 -7.84 8.15
C PHE A 112 -6.36 -6.36 8.40
N ARG A 113 -6.86 -6.00 9.59
CA ARG A 113 -7.15 -4.61 9.99
C ARG A 113 -5.91 -3.72 9.88
N MET A 114 -4.79 -4.16 10.46
CA MET A 114 -3.55 -3.38 10.50
C MET A 114 -2.94 -3.18 9.11
N THR A 115 -2.89 -4.24 8.30
CA THR A 115 -2.41 -4.16 6.91
C THR A 115 -3.33 -3.26 6.06
N LYS A 116 -4.65 -3.35 6.25
CA LYS A 116 -5.61 -2.50 5.54
C LYS A 116 -5.40 -1.01 5.83
N ALA A 117 -5.31 -0.64 7.11
CA ALA A 117 -5.05 0.74 7.53
C ALA A 117 -3.73 1.26 6.97
N ALA A 118 -2.69 0.44 7.02
CA ALA A 118 -1.38 0.88 6.58
C ALA A 118 -1.27 0.97 5.04
N MET A 119 -1.94 0.08 4.29
CA MET A 119 -2.08 0.21 2.83
C MET A 119 -2.81 1.50 2.42
N ALA A 120 -3.83 1.92 3.17
CA ALA A 120 -4.49 3.19 2.92
C ALA A 120 -3.52 4.38 3.02
N GLY A 121 -2.58 4.34 3.99
CA GLY A 121 -1.52 5.35 4.11
C GLY A 121 -0.42 5.24 3.05
N THR A 122 -0.07 4.04 2.57
CA THR A 122 1.05 3.86 1.63
C THR A 122 0.65 4.02 0.17
N LEU A 123 -0.45 3.41 -0.27
CA LEU A 123 -0.77 3.30 -1.69
C LEU A 123 -1.00 4.65 -2.36
N ILE A 124 -1.55 5.63 -1.62
CA ILE A 124 -1.75 7.00 -2.12
C ILE A 124 -0.44 7.75 -2.40
N HIS A 125 0.70 7.21 -1.98
CA HIS A 125 2.04 7.74 -2.23
C HIS A 125 2.82 6.96 -3.29
N ASN A 126 2.18 6.01 -4.00
CA ASN A 126 2.86 5.08 -4.91
C ASN A 126 3.93 4.23 -4.21
N THR A 127 3.71 3.90 -2.93
CA THR A 127 4.61 3.05 -2.15
C THR A 127 3.89 1.82 -1.62
N MET A 128 4.65 0.73 -1.46
CA MET A 128 4.14 -0.56 -1.00
C MET A 128 4.75 -0.92 0.35
N LEU A 129 3.91 -1.53 1.17
CA LEU A 129 4.25 -1.90 2.53
C LEU A 129 5.07 -3.18 2.59
N CYS A 130 5.93 -3.38 3.59
CA CYS A 130 6.74 -4.59 3.71
C CYS A 130 5.84 -5.80 3.91
N LEU A 131 5.91 -6.77 3.00
CA LEU A 131 5.13 -8.01 3.10
C LEU A 131 5.33 -8.74 4.45
N TRP A 132 6.47 -8.54 5.11
CA TRP A 132 6.78 -9.20 6.38
C TRP A 132 5.75 -8.83 7.46
N ARG A 133 5.28 -9.84 8.19
CA ARG A 133 4.34 -9.71 9.33
C ARG A 133 2.95 -9.14 8.98
N ASN A 134 2.63 -9.04 7.69
CA ASN A 134 1.37 -8.49 7.20
C ASN A 134 0.39 -9.57 6.69
N HIS A 135 -0.83 -9.13 6.34
CA HIS A 135 -1.81 -9.98 5.67
C HIS A 135 -1.50 -10.19 4.19
N TYR A 136 -0.86 -11.33 3.86
CA TYR A 136 -0.44 -11.68 2.49
C TYR A 136 -1.56 -11.59 1.44
N GLY A 137 -2.80 -11.96 1.79
CA GLY A 137 -3.93 -11.92 0.85
C GLY A 137 -4.24 -10.51 0.30
N ILE A 138 -4.03 -9.46 1.10
CA ILE A 138 -4.24 -8.08 0.64
C ILE A 138 -3.15 -7.73 -0.38
N PHE A 139 -1.90 -8.03 -0.04
CA PHE A 139 -0.73 -7.79 -0.88
C PHE A 139 -0.85 -8.45 -2.24
N ASP A 140 -1.10 -9.75 -2.27
CA ASP A 140 -1.16 -10.51 -3.51
C ASP A 140 -2.27 -9.97 -4.42
N LYS A 141 -3.41 -9.57 -3.84
CA LYS A 141 -4.50 -8.96 -4.60
C LYS A 141 -4.11 -7.62 -5.20
N VAL A 142 -3.50 -6.73 -4.42
CA VAL A 142 -3.00 -5.43 -4.92
C VAL A 142 -1.98 -5.64 -6.05
N VAL A 143 -1.02 -6.56 -5.86
CA VAL A 143 0.02 -6.84 -6.87
C VAL A 143 -0.60 -7.35 -8.17
N ARG A 144 -1.56 -8.30 -8.11
CA ARG A 144 -2.27 -8.78 -9.30
C ARG A 144 -3.06 -7.67 -10.00
N VAL A 145 -3.75 -6.81 -9.24
CA VAL A 145 -4.47 -5.66 -9.80
C VAL A 145 -3.50 -4.72 -10.52
N TYR A 146 -2.35 -4.43 -9.91
CA TYR A 146 -1.34 -3.55 -10.48
C TYR A 146 -0.70 -4.15 -11.74
N ASP A 147 -0.38 -5.44 -11.73
CA ASP A 147 0.16 -6.19 -12.88
C ASP A 147 -0.85 -6.20 -14.05
N LYS A 148 -2.11 -6.58 -13.78
CA LYS A 148 -3.18 -6.60 -14.79
C LYS A 148 -3.44 -5.22 -15.41
N PHE A 149 -3.33 -4.15 -14.62
CA PHE A 149 -3.48 -2.79 -15.11
C PHE A 149 -2.27 -2.33 -15.97
N GLY A 150 -1.06 -2.79 -15.65
CA GLY A 150 0.19 -2.28 -16.22
C GLY A 150 0.69 -1.05 -15.47
N VAL A 151 0.68 -1.10 -14.13
CA VAL A 151 1.18 -0.01 -13.27
C VAL A 151 2.63 0.42 -13.58
N PRO A 152 3.59 -0.48 -13.88
CA PRO A 152 4.95 -0.07 -14.23
C PRO A 152 5.05 0.88 -15.43
N GLU A 153 4.14 0.75 -16.40
CA GLU A 153 4.07 1.60 -17.60
C GLU A 153 3.15 2.81 -17.43
N ALA A 154 2.30 2.81 -16.40
CA ALA A 154 1.34 3.88 -16.15
C ALA A 154 1.97 5.10 -15.47
N THR A 155 1.40 6.27 -15.71
CA THR A 155 1.82 7.50 -15.02
C THR A 155 1.09 7.65 -13.69
N PHE A 156 1.84 7.65 -12.59
CA PHE A 156 1.27 7.97 -11.27
C PHE A 156 1.07 9.49 -11.08
N VAL A 157 -0.13 9.87 -10.64
CA VAL A 157 -0.51 11.23 -10.27
C VAL A 157 -1.01 11.20 -8.83
N GLY A 158 -0.15 11.63 -7.90
CA GLY A 158 -0.48 11.66 -6.47
C GLY A 158 -1.52 12.72 -6.11
N TYR A 159 -2.23 12.51 -5.00
CA TYR A 159 -3.30 13.38 -4.50
C TYR A 159 -2.87 14.85 -4.35
N TRP A 160 -1.60 15.11 -4.05
CA TRP A 160 -1.01 16.46 -3.94
C TRP A 160 -0.98 17.23 -5.27
N LYS A 161 -1.16 16.55 -6.41
CA LYS A 161 -1.36 17.17 -7.72
C LYS A 161 -2.84 17.37 -8.06
N HIS A 162 -3.75 16.99 -7.17
CA HIS A 162 -5.22 17.05 -7.33
C HIS A 162 -5.71 16.38 -8.63
N PRO A 163 -5.51 15.05 -8.81
CA PRO A 163 -6.02 14.30 -9.95
C PRO A 163 -7.55 14.18 -9.95
N ALA A 164 -8.14 14.26 -8.76
CA ALA A 164 -9.57 14.29 -8.53
C ALA A 164 -9.88 15.25 -7.37
N LYS A 165 -11.14 15.66 -7.27
CA LYS A 165 -11.67 16.48 -6.19
C LYS A 165 -12.63 15.65 -5.34
N VAL A 166 -12.32 15.48 -4.05
CA VAL A 166 -13.29 14.96 -3.08
C VAL A 166 -14.27 16.10 -2.76
N VAL A 167 -15.56 15.88 -3.01
CA VAL A 167 -16.63 16.86 -2.75
C VAL A 167 -17.50 16.46 -1.55
N LYS A 168 -17.42 15.21 -1.12
CA LYS A 168 -18.03 14.69 0.11
C LYS A 168 -17.09 13.67 0.75
N GLY A 169 -16.92 13.78 2.07
CA GLY A 169 -16.04 12.94 2.87
C GLY A 169 -14.83 13.72 3.40
N ASP A 170 -14.38 13.36 4.60
CA ASP A 170 -13.27 13.98 5.32
C ASP A 170 -12.06 13.03 5.37
N ASP A 171 -10.86 13.60 5.22
CA ASP A 171 -9.59 12.86 5.19
C ASP A 171 -9.58 11.71 4.16
N ILE A 172 -10.16 11.99 2.99
CA ILE A 172 -10.17 11.11 1.84
C ILE A 172 -9.10 11.58 0.84
N TYR A 173 -8.22 10.67 0.47
CA TYR A 173 -7.12 10.93 -0.43
C TYR A 173 -7.28 10.10 -1.70
N VAL A 174 -7.09 10.75 -2.86
CA VAL A 174 -7.25 10.10 -4.17
C VAL A 174 -6.00 10.34 -5.00
N SER A 175 -5.28 9.25 -5.27
CA SER A 175 -4.17 9.20 -6.23
C SER A 175 -4.58 8.32 -7.40
N VAL A 176 -3.97 8.49 -8.57
CA VAL A 176 -4.34 7.71 -9.75
C VAL A 176 -3.12 7.21 -10.52
N TYR A 177 -3.23 6.05 -11.15
CA TYR A 177 -2.39 5.63 -12.26
C TYR A 177 -3.15 5.85 -13.56
N VAL A 178 -2.48 6.43 -14.56
CA VAL A 178 -3.07 6.77 -15.85
C VAL A 178 -2.33 6.03 -16.96
N ASP A 179 -3.04 5.16 -17.69
CA ASP A 179 -2.59 4.61 -18.97
C ASP A 179 -3.25 5.43 -20.09
N LYS A 180 -2.52 6.44 -20.58
CA LYS A 180 -3.01 7.34 -21.64
C LYS A 180 -3.17 6.66 -23.00
N ALA A 181 -2.44 5.56 -23.24
CA ALA A 181 -2.54 4.84 -24.51
C ALA A 181 -3.86 4.08 -24.61
N LYS A 182 -4.36 3.58 -23.47
CA LYS A 182 -5.61 2.82 -23.39
C LYS A 182 -6.79 3.64 -22.85
N ASP A 183 -6.60 4.93 -22.55
CA ASP A 183 -7.58 5.79 -21.87
C ASP A 183 -8.14 5.13 -20.58
N LYS A 184 -7.28 4.47 -19.81
CA LYS A 184 -7.65 3.80 -18.55
C LYS A 184 -7.08 4.50 -17.33
N VAL A 185 -7.82 4.47 -16.23
CA VAL A 185 -7.40 5.03 -14.95
C VAL A 185 -7.60 4.00 -13.83
N LEU A 186 -6.60 3.85 -12.97
CA LEU A 186 -6.69 3.10 -11.73
C LEU A 186 -6.62 4.07 -10.56
N ALA A 187 -7.74 4.30 -9.87
CA ALA A 187 -7.80 5.21 -8.73
C ALA A 187 -7.52 4.46 -7.43
N VAL A 188 -6.57 4.97 -6.64
CA VAL A 188 -6.33 4.58 -5.26
C VAL A 188 -7.05 5.59 -4.37
N VAL A 189 -8.06 5.12 -3.65
CA VAL A 189 -8.87 5.94 -2.73
C VAL A 189 -8.59 5.46 -1.31
N ALA A 190 -8.16 6.35 -0.42
CA ALA A 190 -7.88 6.01 0.97
C ALA A 190 -8.67 6.90 1.93
N HIS A 191 -9.18 6.29 2.99
CA HIS A 191 -9.74 6.98 4.14
C HIS A 191 -8.72 6.95 5.29
N MET A 192 -8.15 8.11 5.62
CA MET A 192 -7.12 8.26 6.66
C MET A 192 -7.59 9.10 7.85
N GLY A 193 -8.90 9.30 7.98
CA GLY A 193 -9.46 10.14 9.02
C GLY A 193 -9.39 9.46 10.37
N LYS A 194 -8.99 10.24 11.37
CA LYS A 194 -8.85 9.78 12.76
C LYS A 194 -10.18 9.35 13.41
N PRO A 195 -11.33 9.97 13.10
CA PRO A 195 -12.60 9.46 13.60
C PRO A 195 -12.85 8.04 13.08
N HIS A 196 -13.20 7.11 13.98
CA HIS A 196 -13.57 5.74 13.63
C HIS A 196 -15.00 5.69 13.05
N ALA A 197 -15.19 6.32 11.90
CA ALA A 197 -16.48 6.44 11.24
C ALA A 197 -16.39 6.04 9.76
N ASP A 198 -17.33 5.22 9.33
CA ASP A 198 -17.50 4.91 7.91
C ASP A 198 -18.12 6.10 7.19
N GLN A 199 -17.77 6.28 5.91
CA GLN A 199 -18.16 7.46 5.15
C GLN A 199 -18.77 7.10 3.80
N ASP A 200 -19.86 7.81 3.46
CA ASP A 200 -20.31 7.96 2.08
C ASP A 200 -19.52 9.11 1.44
N ILE A 201 -18.75 8.81 0.40
CA ILE A 201 -17.84 9.76 -0.26
C ILE A 201 -18.27 10.04 -1.69
N GLU A 202 -17.92 11.23 -2.18
CA GLU A 202 -18.12 11.63 -3.58
C GLU A 202 -16.84 12.24 -4.15
N ILE A 203 -16.39 11.71 -5.28
CA ILE A 203 -15.13 12.08 -5.94
C ILE A 203 -15.43 12.50 -7.38
N ILE A 204 -14.94 13.66 -7.79
CA ILE A 204 -15.07 14.19 -9.15
C ILE A 204 -13.70 14.13 -9.83
N PHE A 205 -13.62 13.42 -10.96
CA PHE A 205 -12.40 13.34 -11.76
C PHE A 205 -12.32 14.48 -12.79
N ASP A 206 -11.10 14.94 -13.05
CA ASP A 206 -10.78 15.91 -14.11
C ASP A 206 -10.04 15.21 -15.26
N TRP A 207 -10.80 14.68 -16.22
CA TRP A 207 -10.25 13.91 -17.33
C TRP A 207 -9.31 14.73 -18.22
N ALA A 208 -9.59 16.03 -18.38
CA ALA A 208 -8.75 16.92 -19.16
C ALA A 208 -7.37 17.05 -18.51
N LYS A 209 -7.32 17.24 -17.19
CA LYS A 209 -6.07 17.30 -16.43
C LYS A 209 -5.31 15.98 -16.43
N LEU A 210 -6.02 14.85 -16.45
CA LEU A 210 -5.42 13.51 -16.55
C LEU A 210 -4.98 13.17 -17.98
N GLY A 211 -5.39 13.95 -18.98
CA GLY A 211 -5.08 13.71 -20.39
C GLY A 211 -5.82 12.51 -20.98
N ILE A 212 -6.98 12.17 -20.41
CA ILE A 212 -7.88 11.12 -20.90
C ILE A 212 -8.79 11.70 -21.99
N LYS A 213 -8.77 11.10 -23.17
CA LYS A 213 -9.54 11.58 -24.34
C LYS A 213 -10.95 10.99 -24.39
N ASN A 214 -11.08 9.74 -23.98
CA ASN A 214 -12.34 9.03 -23.90
C ASN A 214 -12.64 8.74 -22.42
N PRO A 215 -13.45 9.59 -21.74
CA PRO A 215 -13.78 9.39 -20.34
C PRO A 215 -14.37 7.99 -20.08
N PRO A 216 -13.91 7.30 -19.01
CA PRO A 216 -14.55 6.10 -18.51
C PRO A 216 -16.03 6.31 -18.23
N ASP A 217 -16.86 5.27 -18.36
CA ASP A 217 -18.27 5.26 -17.96
C ASP A 217 -18.58 4.17 -16.91
N LYS A 218 -17.57 3.36 -16.57
CA LYS A 218 -17.66 2.28 -15.59
C LYS A 218 -16.60 2.43 -14.51
N ALA A 219 -16.98 2.08 -13.29
CA ALA A 219 -16.08 1.98 -12.14
C ALA A 219 -16.24 0.62 -11.47
N VAL A 220 -15.12 -0.05 -11.18
CA VAL A 220 -15.09 -1.33 -10.48
C VAL A 220 -14.08 -1.25 -9.34
N ASP A 221 -14.54 -1.43 -8.10
CA ASP A 221 -13.63 -1.65 -6.98
C ASP A 221 -13.03 -3.05 -7.10
N THR A 222 -11.76 -3.08 -7.50
CA THR A 222 -11.02 -4.31 -7.76
C THR A 222 -10.73 -5.10 -6.49
N MET A 223 -10.75 -4.45 -5.32
CA MET A 223 -10.51 -5.11 -4.03
C MET A 223 -11.71 -5.96 -3.60
N THR A 224 -12.92 -5.60 -4.01
CA THR A 224 -14.15 -6.37 -3.74
C THR A 224 -14.67 -7.16 -4.94
N ALA A 225 -14.17 -6.88 -6.14
CA ALA A 225 -14.46 -7.67 -7.34
C ALA A 225 -13.97 -9.13 -7.20
N PRO A 226 -14.62 -10.08 -7.91
CA PRO A 226 -14.16 -11.46 -8.01
C PRO A 226 -12.70 -11.54 -8.48
N ASP A 227 -11.94 -12.45 -7.85
CA ASP A 227 -10.53 -12.70 -8.16
C ASP A 227 -10.34 -14.20 -8.47
N PRO A 228 -10.51 -14.62 -9.74
CA PRO A 228 -10.42 -16.02 -10.15
C PRO A 228 -9.04 -16.65 -9.88
N ASP A 229 -7.97 -15.86 -10.02
CA ASP A 229 -6.61 -16.34 -9.76
C ASP A 229 -6.41 -16.66 -8.27
N TYR A 230 -7.06 -15.88 -7.40
CA TYR A 230 -7.06 -16.13 -5.98
C TYR A 230 -7.91 -17.34 -5.58
N GLN A 231 -9.03 -17.57 -6.27
CA GLN A 231 -9.82 -18.79 -6.11
C GLN A 231 -8.98 -20.03 -6.46
N TRP A 232 -8.24 -19.96 -7.57
CA TRP A 232 -7.30 -21.02 -7.96
C TRP A 232 -6.21 -21.25 -6.91
N LEU A 233 -5.64 -20.18 -6.33
CA LEU A 233 -4.67 -20.29 -5.23
C LEU A 233 -5.25 -21.01 -4.01
N PHE A 234 -6.51 -20.72 -3.66
CA PHE A 234 -7.23 -21.43 -2.59
C PHE A 234 -7.38 -22.92 -2.87
N GLU A 235 -7.68 -23.27 -4.11
CA GLU A 235 -7.77 -24.66 -4.55
C GLU A 235 -6.40 -25.35 -4.48
N GLN A 236 -5.32 -24.68 -4.91
CA GLN A 236 -3.97 -25.23 -4.82
C GLN A 236 -3.50 -25.38 -3.37
N GLN A 237 -3.76 -24.40 -2.51
CA GLN A 237 -3.43 -24.46 -1.08
C GLN A 237 -4.03 -25.71 -0.42
N LYS A 238 -5.32 -25.97 -0.70
CA LYS A 238 -6.02 -27.18 -0.22
C LYS A 238 -5.43 -28.45 -0.82
N LYS A 239 -5.18 -28.46 -2.14
CA LYS A 239 -4.64 -29.62 -2.86
C LYS A 239 -3.26 -30.03 -2.35
N PHE A 240 -2.39 -29.07 -2.03
CA PHE A 240 -1.01 -29.31 -1.59
C PHE A 240 -0.82 -29.21 -0.07
N ASN A 241 -1.91 -29.04 0.69
CA ASN A 241 -1.89 -28.92 2.16
C ASN A 241 -0.89 -27.87 2.68
N VAL A 242 -0.83 -26.70 2.01
CA VAL A 242 0.05 -25.61 2.43
C VAL A 242 -0.54 -24.97 3.70
N PRO A 243 0.23 -24.78 4.79
CA PRO A 243 -0.28 -24.16 6.02
C PRO A 243 -0.91 -22.77 5.77
N LEU A 244 -2.02 -22.45 6.42
CA LEU A 244 -2.72 -21.16 6.29
C LEU A 244 -1.83 -19.96 6.68
N GLU A 245 -0.92 -20.17 7.61
CA GLU A 245 0.12 -19.19 8.00
C GLU A 245 1.10 -18.86 6.88
N ARG A 246 1.22 -19.71 5.86
CA ARG A 246 2.01 -19.47 4.64
C ARG A 246 1.18 -19.01 3.44
N ALA A 247 -0.14 -19.04 3.56
CA ALA A 247 -1.10 -18.60 2.55
C ALA A 247 -2.41 -18.18 3.23
N PRO A 248 -2.46 -17.02 3.93
CA PRO A 248 -3.70 -16.52 4.51
C PRO A 248 -4.57 -16.00 3.39
N LEU A 249 -5.32 -16.93 2.81
CA LEU A 249 -6.16 -16.71 1.66
C LEU A 249 -7.55 -16.17 2.05
N ALA A 250 -7.88 -16.05 3.34
CA ALA A 250 -9.15 -15.45 3.72
C ALA A 250 -9.10 -13.93 3.50
N LEU A 251 -9.65 -13.44 2.39
CA LEU A 251 -9.91 -12.01 2.22
C LEU A 251 -11.01 -11.63 3.22
N GLY A 252 -10.67 -10.74 4.16
CA GLY A 252 -11.66 -10.06 4.99
C GLY A 252 -12.45 -9.02 4.19
N ASP A 253 -13.31 -8.29 4.89
CA ASP A 253 -14.05 -7.18 4.30
C ASP A 253 -13.14 -5.95 4.13
N PHE A 254 -12.90 -5.56 2.88
CA PHE A 254 -12.14 -4.36 2.54
C PHE A 254 -12.85 -3.08 3.00
N GLY A 255 -14.16 -3.13 3.24
CA GLY A 255 -14.96 -1.99 3.70
C GLY A 255 -15.14 -0.94 2.62
N SER A 256 -15.00 -1.30 1.34
CA SER A 256 -15.16 -0.43 0.20
C SER A 256 -16.29 -0.90 -0.70
N GLN A 257 -17.11 0.04 -1.20
CA GLN A 257 -18.18 -0.28 -2.14
C GLN A 257 -18.39 0.86 -3.12
N VAL A 258 -18.33 0.58 -4.42
CA VAL A 258 -18.82 1.52 -5.45
C VAL A 258 -20.35 1.53 -5.43
N VAL A 259 -20.94 2.71 -5.22
CA VAL A 259 -22.39 2.91 -5.24
C VAL A 259 -22.85 3.28 -6.65
N SER A 260 -22.16 4.21 -7.30
CA SER A 260 -22.46 4.65 -8.67
C SER A 260 -21.30 5.39 -9.29
N PHE A 261 -21.23 5.38 -10.62
CA PHE A 261 -20.34 6.22 -11.41
C PHE A 261 -21.07 6.68 -12.66
N ASP A 262 -21.07 7.98 -12.93
CA ASP A 262 -21.77 8.60 -14.07
C ASP A 262 -20.82 9.03 -15.21
N GLY A 263 -19.58 8.53 -15.18
CA GLY A 263 -18.51 8.92 -16.09
C GLY A 263 -17.70 10.14 -15.63
N ARG A 264 -18.04 10.76 -14.50
CA ARG A 264 -17.25 11.85 -13.91
C ARG A 264 -17.21 11.80 -12.38
N THR A 265 -18.34 11.51 -11.77
CA THR A 265 -18.57 11.50 -10.32
C THR A 265 -18.65 10.05 -9.85
N LEU A 266 -17.72 9.67 -8.99
CA LEU A 266 -17.69 8.38 -8.31
C LEU A 266 -18.26 8.53 -6.90
N LYS A 267 -19.32 7.78 -6.61
CA LYS A 267 -19.91 7.69 -5.26
C LYS A 267 -19.54 6.35 -4.65
N MET A 268 -19.03 6.36 -3.43
CA MET A 268 -18.59 5.14 -2.74
C MET A 268 -18.95 5.17 -1.27
N LYS A 269 -18.99 3.98 -0.67
CA LYS A 269 -18.87 3.79 0.77
C LYS A 269 -17.46 3.34 1.10
N LEU A 270 -16.88 3.90 2.16
CA LEU A 270 -15.55 3.56 2.60
C LEU A 270 -15.52 3.49 4.12
N ALA A 271 -15.10 2.34 4.65
CA ALA A 271 -14.98 2.12 6.08
C ALA A 271 -13.82 2.93 6.67
N PHE A 272 -13.85 3.17 7.98
CA PHE A 272 -12.73 3.81 8.67
C PHE A 272 -11.40 3.06 8.36
N HIS A 273 -10.33 3.83 8.20
CA HIS A 273 -8.96 3.32 7.97
C HIS A 273 -8.90 2.23 6.88
N SER A 274 -9.51 2.50 5.74
CA SER A 274 -9.59 1.58 4.62
C SER A 274 -9.21 2.22 3.30
N PHE A 275 -9.10 1.40 2.26
CA PHE A 275 -8.79 1.85 0.92
C PHE A 275 -9.61 1.07 -0.11
N ALA A 276 -9.74 1.66 -1.28
CA ALA A 276 -10.27 1.02 -2.48
C ALA A 276 -9.28 1.21 -3.64
N ILE A 277 -9.26 0.25 -4.55
CA ILE A 277 -8.54 0.38 -5.83
C ILE A 277 -9.59 0.24 -6.92
N VAL A 278 -9.95 1.36 -7.55
CA VAL A 278 -11.05 1.44 -8.50
C VAL A 278 -10.50 1.52 -9.92
N GLU A 279 -10.76 0.48 -10.72
CA GLU A 279 -10.48 0.53 -12.17
C GLU A 279 -11.62 1.29 -12.85
N LEU A 280 -11.26 2.35 -13.58
CA LEU A 280 -12.15 3.19 -14.36
C LEU A 280 -11.91 2.91 -15.84
N THR A 281 -12.91 2.32 -16.48
CA THR A 281 -12.88 1.95 -17.90
C THR A 281 -14.12 2.44 -18.63
N ARG A 282 -14.06 2.37 -19.94
CA ARG A 282 -15.25 2.30 -20.80
C ARG A 282 -15.89 0.91 -20.75
#